data_AF-A0A917NW76-F1
#
_entry.id   AF-A0A917NW76-F1
#
_cell.length_a   1.000
_cell.length_b   1.000
_cell.length_c   1.000
_cell.angle_alpha   90.00
_cell.angle_beta   90.00
_cell.angle_gamma   90.00
#
_symmetry.space_group_name_H-M   'P 1'
#
loop_
_entity.id
_entity.type
_entity.pdbx_description
1 polymer ?
#
loop_
_entity_poly.entity_id
_entity_poly.type
_entity_poly.pdbx_seq_one_letter_code
_entity_poly.pdbx_strand_id
1 'polypeptide(L)' 'MNLDFQVLDVRGSADQSLLVYTAEPDSPSAQALAFLTGWAATELPTGPTETAGEERDEQSRRG' A
#
# COMPACT_ATOMS: atom_id res chain seq x y z
N MET A 1 19.54 -8.84 17.26
CA MET A 1 18.31 -8.18 16.78
C MET A 1 18.76 -7.18 15.73
N ASN A 2 18.65 -7.55 14.46
CA ASN A 2 19.05 -6.70 13.34
C ASN A 2 17.81 -6.37 12.51
N LEU A 3 17.82 -5.18 11.90
CA LEU A 3 16.74 -4.69 11.04
C LEU A 3 17.39 -3.85 9.95
N ASP A 4 17.04 -4.15 8.71
CA ASP A 4 17.41 -3.31 7.57
C ASP A 4 16.30 -2.32 7.31
N PHE A 5 16.68 -1.13 6.85
CA PHE A 5 15.73 -0.10 6.47
C PHE A 5 16.09 0.52 5.13
N GLN A 6 15.07 0.96 4.41
CA GLN A 6 15.19 1.64 3.12
C GLN A 6 14.25 2.83 3.09
N VAL A 7 14.75 3.96 2.58
CA VAL A 7 13.97 5.17 2.31
C VAL A 7 13.85 5.31 0.80
N LEU A 8 12.61 5.39 0.32
CA LEU A 8 12.29 5.48 -1.10
C LEU A 8 11.47 6.74 -1.36
N ASP A 9 11.84 7.53 -2.36
CA ASP A 9 11.06 8.68 -2.77
C ASP A 9 9.80 8.25 -3.54
N VAL A 10 8.66 8.87 -3.21
CA VAL A 10 7.40 8.59 -3.91
C VAL A 10 7.29 9.51 -5.11
N ARG A 11 7.34 8.93 -6.32
CA ARG A 11 7.21 9.70 -7.56
C ARG A 11 5.86 10.41 -7.61
N GLY A 12 5.89 11.71 -7.90
CA GLY A 12 4.68 12.55 -7.98
C GLY A 12 4.27 13.21 -6.68
N SER A 13 4.95 12.91 -5.56
CA SER A 13 4.72 13.54 -4.26
C SER A 13 6.03 14.15 -3.75
N ALA A 14 6.18 15.47 -3.85
CA ALA A 14 7.45 16.16 -3.59
C ALA A 14 7.95 16.02 -2.13
N ASP A 15 7.05 15.74 -1.19
CA ASP A 15 7.34 15.70 0.25
C ASP A 15 7.00 14.34 0.89
N GLN A 16 6.85 13.28 0.08
CA GLN A 16 6.51 11.96 0.57
C GLN A 16 7.64 10.95 0.33
N SER A 17 8.00 10.26 1.40
CA SER A 17 8.93 9.13 1.35
C SER A 17 8.26 7.88 1.93
N LEU A 18 8.58 6.72 1.34
CA LEU A 18 8.22 5.41 1.85
C LEU A 18 9.40 4.85 2.64
N LEU A 19 9.15 4.53 3.91
CA LEU A 19 10.11 3.87 4.79
C LEU A 19 9.76 2.38 4.90
N VAL A 20 10.69 1.52 4.52
CA VAL A 20 10.51 0.06 4.55
C VAL A 20 11.47 -0.52 5.57
N TYR A 21 10.94 -1.34 6.47
CA TYR A 21 11.73 -2.13 7.43
C TYR A 21 11.67 -3.61 7.07
N THR A 22 12.81 -4.27 7.03
CA THR A 22 12.92 -5.70 6.74
C THR A 22 13.75 -6.41 7.79
N ALA A 23 13.30 -7.59 8.19
CA ALA A 23 14.00 -8.47 9.11
C ALA A 23 14.22 -9.83 8.45
N GLU A 24 15.24 -10.55 8.91
CA GLU A 24 15.43 -11.95 8.52
C GLU A 24 14.19 -12.78 8.89
N PRO A 25 13.77 -13.72 8.02
CA PRO A 25 12.67 -14.64 8.32
C PRO A 25 12.89 -15.40 9.63
N ASP A 26 11.79 -15.71 10.33
CA ASP A 26 11.78 -16.47 11.59
C ASP A 26 12.62 -15.87 12.73
N SER A 27 13.08 -14.63 12.59
CA SER A 27 13.85 -13.93 13.61
C SER A 27 12.96 -13.26 14.67
N PRO A 28 13.48 -12.97 15.87
CA PRO A 28 12.77 -12.17 16.87
C PRO A 28 12.34 -10.79 16.34
N SER A 29 13.13 -10.18 15.44
CA SER A 29 12.77 -8.91 14.79
C SER A 29 11.55 -9.08 13.87
N ALA A 30 11.46 -10.18 13.12
CA ALA A 30 10.31 -10.46 12.27
C ALA A 30 9.02 -10.65 13.08
N GLN A 31 9.10 -11.35 14.22
CA GLN A 31 7.97 -11.49 15.13
C GLN A 31 7.51 -10.14 15.70
N ALA A 32 8.45 -9.28 16.08
CA ALA A 32 8.15 -7.92 16.56
C ALA A 32 7.49 -7.06 15.48
N LEU A 33 7.97 -7.10 14.23
CA LEU A 33 7.33 -6.41 13.11
C LEU A 33 5.91 -6.91 12.87
N ALA A 34 5.70 -8.24 12.86
CA ALA A 34 4.37 -8.83 12.68
C ALA A 34 3.39 -8.43 13.80
N PHE A 35 3.89 -8.27 15.02
CA PHE A 35 3.10 -7.77 16.13
C PHE A 35 2.70 -6.30 15.93
N LEU A 36 3.64 -5.43 15.53
CA LEU A 36 3.38 -4.01 15.27
C LEU A 36 2.39 -3.79 14.12
N THR A 37 2.48 -4.58 13.04
CA THR A 37 1.56 -4.47 11.90
C THR A 37 0.13 -4.83 12.27
N GLY A 38 -0.07 -5.73 13.25
CA GLY A 38 -1.37 -6.07 13.80
C GLY A 38 -2.11 -4.88 14.43
N TRP A 39 -1.40 -3.85 14.90
CA TRP A 39 -2.00 -2.61 15.41
C TRP A 39 -2.28 -1.59 14.30
N ALA A 40 -1.37 -1.47 13.34
CA ALA A 40 -1.47 -0.51 12.25
C ALA A 40 -2.57 -0.83 11.21
N ALA A 41 -3.01 -2.10 11.13
CA ALA A 41 -4.01 -2.55 10.15
C ALA A 41 -5.43 -1.96 10.34
N THR A 42 -5.67 -1.16 11.38
CA THR A 42 -7.00 -0.61 11.70
C THR A 42 -7.38 0.60 10.83
N GLU A 43 -6.44 1.17 10.06
CA GLU A 43 -6.62 2.48 9.40
C GLU A 43 -6.73 2.44 7.86
N LEU A 44 -7.06 1.33 7.22
CA LEU A 44 -7.38 1.33 5.78
C LEU A 44 -8.83 1.82 5.56
N PRO A 45 -9.08 2.95 4.88
CA PRO A 45 -10.41 3.31 4.45
C PRO A 45 -10.86 2.30 3.40
N THR A 46 -11.89 1.53 3.69
CA THR A 46 -12.62 0.74 2.70
C THR A 46 -13.38 1.70 1.77
N GLY A 47 -12.71 2.19 0.73
CA GLY A 47 -13.34 2.96 -0.35
C GLY A 47 -14.31 2.08 -1.17
N PRO A 48 -15.42 2.63 -1.69
CA PRO A 48 -16.51 1.83 -2.25
C PRO A 48 -16.12 1.23 -3.60
N THR A 49 -16.40 -0.06 -3.79
CA THR A 49 -16.42 -0.72 -5.10
C THR A 49 -17.57 -0.11 -5.92
N GLU A 50 -17.27 0.84 -6.79
CA GLU A 50 -18.23 1.37 -7.75
C GLU A 50 -17.90 0.89 -9.16
N THR A 51 -18.78 0.03 -9.65
CA THR A 51 -18.77 -0.62 -10.96
C THR A 51 -19.02 0.43 -12.06
N ALA A 52 -17.98 1.05 -12.61
CA ALA A 52 -18.10 1.93 -13.78
C ALA A 52 -18.00 1.12 -15.08
N GLY A 53 -19.10 0.45 -15.44
CA GLY A 53 -19.29 -0.23 -16.71
C GLY A 53 -20.33 0.48 -17.56
N GLU A 54 -20.17 1.77 -17.84
CA GLU A 54 -21.16 2.53 -18.63
C GLU A 54 -20.52 3.60 -19.52
N GLU A 55 -19.56 3.21 -20.36
CA GLU A 55 -19.00 4.06 -21.45
C GLU A 55 -19.13 3.41 -22.85
N ARG A 56 -20.03 2.44 -23.03
CA ARG A 56 -20.29 1.82 -24.35
C ARG A 56 -21.32 2.56 -25.20
N ASP A 57 -22.07 3.51 -24.64
CA ASP A 57 -23.15 4.20 -25.37
C ASP A 57 -22.67 5.36 -26.28
N GLU A 58 -21.49 5.94 -26.06
CA GLU A 58 -20.97 7.05 -26.88
C GLU A 58 -20.57 6.59 -28.30
N GLN A 59 -20.17 5.32 -28.45
CA GLN A 59 -19.66 4.77 -29.72
C GLN A 59 -20.77 4.49 -30.75
N SER A 60 -22.03 4.41 -30.32
CA SER A 60 -23.17 4.13 -31.22
C SER A 60 -23.62 5.36 -32.01
N ARG A 61 -23.29 6.58 -31.59
CA ARG A 61 -23.65 7.83 -32.32
C ARG A 61 -22.69 8.20 -33.45
N ARG A 62 -21.58 7.48 -33.61
CA ARG A 62 -20.56 7.73 -34.64
C ARG A 62 -20.53 6.69 -35.77
N GLY A 63 -21.58 5.88 -35.91
CA GLY A 63 -21.78 4.92 -37.00
C GLY A 63 -22.43 5.55 -38.23
#